data_AF-A0A517W4R9-F1
#
_entry.id   AF-A0A517W4R9-F1
#
_cell.length_a   1.000
_cell.length_b   1.000
_cell.length_c   1.000
_cell.angle_alpha   90.00
_cell.angle_beta   90.00
_cell.angle_gamma   90.00
#
_symmetry.space_group_name_H-M   'P 1'
#
loop_
_entity.id
_entity.type
_entity.pdbx_description
1 polymer ?
#
loop_
_entity_poly.entity_id
_entity_poly.type
_entity_poly.pdbx_seq_one_letter_code
_entity_poly.pdbx_strand_id
1 'polypeptide(L)'
;MAESEQTDTHQQHRAQRTTVILIIVLAILAGAISWYGIRPGNEMVVTSKTPSITSSEDAETIDHIPLASIAVDEIVLPHFEPIMPLGPHREVFMTNCITCHSPRLVIDQPHFSQEKWEEIVNKMVVTFGGHVYKKDQPKIVEYLVSIRGKTE
;
A
#
# COMPACT_ATOMS: atom_id res chain seq x y z
N MET A 1 57.00 -31.45 22.55
CA MET A 1 55.99 -31.77 21.51
C MET A 1 54.58 -31.29 21.86
N ALA A 2 54.29 -30.72 23.04
CA ALA A 2 52.94 -30.25 23.41
C ALA A 2 52.67 -28.74 23.17
N GLU A 3 53.71 -27.93 22.95
CA GLU A 3 53.58 -26.46 22.92
C GLU A 3 53.08 -25.91 21.57
N SER A 4 53.32 -26.62 20.47
CA SER A 4 52.90 -26.21 19.12
C SER A 4 51.41 -26.45 18.83
N GLU A 5 50.79 -27.42 19.51
CA GLU A 5 49.37 -27.77 19.31
C GLU A 5 48.44 -26.78 20.02
N GLN A 6 48.89 -26.22 21.14
CA GLN A 6 48.11 -25.27 21.92
C GLN A 6 48.06 -23.87 21.27
N THR A 7 49.12 -23.46 20.56
CA THR A 7 49.11 -22.18 19.82
C THR A 7 48.17 -22.19 18.62
N ASP A 8 48.00 -23.34 17.97
CA ASP A 8 47.22 -23.46 16.73
C ASP A 8 45.70 -23.42 17.02
N THR A 9 45.26 -24.09 18.09
CA THR A 9 43.86 -24.05 18.55
C THR A 9 43.43 -22.65 18.99
N HIS A 10 44.29 -21.92 19.71
CA HIS A 10 44.02 -20.52 20.09
C HIS A 10 43.93 -19.59 18.86
N GLN A 11 44.75 -19.82 17.84
CA GLN A 11 44.73 -19.05 16.58
C GLN A 11 43.48 -19.35 15.75
N GLN A 12 43.08 -20.62 15.66
CA GLN A 12 41.88 -21.05 14.95
C GLN A 12 40.59 -20.50 15.61
N HIS A 13 40.49 -20.57 16.95
CA HIS A 13 39.37 -19.98 17.67
C HIS A 13 39.32 -18.44 17.55
N ARG A 14 40.48 -17.77 17.48
CA ARG A 14 40.54 -16.31 17.27
C ARG A 14 40.07 -15.93 15.87
N ALA A 15 40.50 -16.66 14.84
CA ALA A 15 40.08 -16.46 13.45
C ALA A 15 38.57 -16.72 13.25
N GLN A 16 38.04 -17.79 13.83
CA GLN A 16 36.61 -18.13 13.75
C GLN A 16 35.74 -17.07 14.43
N ARG A 17 36.17 -16.55 15.60
CA ARG A 17 35.46 -15.47 16.30
C ARG A 17 35.47 -14.17 15.49
N THR A 18 36.58 -13.83 14.83
CA THR A 18 36.62 -12.65 13.96
C THR A 18 35.69 -12.79 12.75
N THR A 19 35.63 -13.96 12.12
CA THR A 19 34.73 -14.20 10.98
C THR A 19 33.26 -14.11 11.38
N VAL A 20 32.88 -14.69 12.52
CA VAL A 20 31.50 -14.61 13.04
C VAL A 20 31.12 -13.16 13.36
N ILE A 21 32.01 -12.40 14.01
CA ILE A 21 31.76 -10.98 14.31
C ILE A 21 31.59 -10.17 13.02
N LEU A 22 32.44 -10.38 12.01
CA LEU A 22 32.32 -9.67 10.72
C LEU A 22 31.01 -9.99 10.01
N ILE A 23 30.56 -11.25 10.01
CA ILE A 23 29.27 -11.65 9.43
C ILE A 23 28.10 -10.96 10.15
N ILE A 24 28.12 -10.93 11.49
CA ILE A 24 27.07 -10.28 12.28
C ILE A 24 27.04 -8.77 11.99
N VAL A 25 28.21 -8.11 11.96
CA VAL A 25 28.29 -6.67 11.66
C VAL A 25 27.79 -6.38 10.24
N LEU A 26 28.16 -7.18 9.24
CA LEU A 26 27.67 -7.02 7.87
C LEU A 26 26.16 -7.23 7.77
N ALA A 27 25.60 -8.19 8.49
CA ALA A 27 24.16 -8.42 8.53
C ALA A 27 23.41 -7.24 9.19
N ILE A 28 23.93 -6.69 10.29
CA ILE A 28 23.36 -5.52 10.96
C ILE A 28 23.42 -4.28 10.04
N LEU A 29 24.54 -4.06 9.35
CA LEU A 29 24.69 -2.95 8.41
C LEU A 29 23.72 -3.09 7.22
N ALA A 30 23.59 -4.29 6.65
CA ALA A 30 22.64 -4.54 5.56
C ALA A 30 21.18 -4.32 6.02
N GLY A 31 20.83 -4.77 7.23
CA GLY A 31 19.52 -4.53 7.84
C GLY A 31 19.25 -3.04 8.08
N ALA A 32 20.24 -2.29 8.58
CA ALA A 32 20.13 -0.85 8.77
C ALA A 32 19.97 -0.09 7.44
N ILE A 33 20.75 -0.45 6.42
CA ILE A 33 20.64 0.15 5.07
C ILE A 33 19.25 -0.14 4.47
N SER A 34 18.74 -1.36 4.62
CA SER A 34 17.39 -1.69 4.15
C SER A 34 16.30 -0.93 4.91
N TRP A 35 16.48 -0.71 6.22
CA TRP A 35 15.53 0.01 7.07
C TRP A 35 15.51 1.53 6.80
N TYR A 36 16.68 2.13 6.59
CA TYR A 36 16.81 3.57 6.37
C TYR A 36 16.70 3.96 4.89
N GLY A 37 17.07 3.08 3.94
CA GLY A 37 17.10 3.36 2.51
C GLY A 37 15.77 3.24 1.77
N ILE A 38 14.73 2.64 2.38
CA ILE A 38 13.40 2.43 1.75
C ILE A 38 12.33 3.29 2.43
N ARG A 39 12.68 4.33 3.19
CA ARG A 39 11.69 5.33 3.59
C ARG A 39 11.42 6.25 2.38
N PRO A 40 10.21 6.27 1.79
CA PRO A 40 9.86 7.28 0.81
C PRO A 40 9.82 8.65 1.51
N GLY A 41 10.98 9.30 1.56
CA GLY A 41 11.09 10.70 1.89
C GLY A 41 10.67 11.50 0.68
N ASN A 42 9.43 11.98 0.68
CA ASN A 42 9.02 13.26 0.08
C ASN A 42 7.53 13.49 0.39
N GLU A 43 7.21 13.75 1.66
CA GLU A 43 6.15 14.73 1.90
C GLU A 43 6.72 16.09 1.45
N MET A 44 6.46 16.44 0.19
CA MET A 44 6.36 17.84 -0.16
C MET A 44 5.17 18.36 0.64
N VAL A 45 5.45 18.87 1.84
CA VAL A 45 4.58 19.84 2.48
C VAL A 45 4.50 20.99 1.49
N VAL A 46 3.46 20.97 0.67
CA VAL A 46 2.97 22.16 0.01
C VAL A 46 2.54 23.04 1.16
N THR A 47 3.47 23.87 1.63
CA THR A 47 3.13 25.05 2.40
C THR A 47 2.35 25.91 1.41
N SER A 48 1.04 25.67 1.34
CA SER A 48 0.13 26.66 0.82
C SER A 48 0.31 27.82 1.75
N LYS A 49 1.16 28.77 1.34
CA LYS A 49 1.22 30.10 1.93
C LYS A 49 -0.21 30.57 1.99
N THR A 50 -0.83 30.48 3.17
CA THR A 50 -2.11 31.11 3.43
C THR A 50 -1.92 32.55 3.00
N PRO A 51 -2.72 33.06 2.04
CA PRO A 51 -2.69 34.48 1.80
C PRO A 51 -3.11 35.11 3.13
N SER A 52 -2.19 35.81 3.77
CA SER A 52 -2.56 36.80 4.77
C SER A 52 -3.51 37.74 4.05
N ILE A 53 -4.80 37.55 4.26
CA ILE A 53 -5.79 38.58 4.01
C ILE A 53 -5.37 39.70 4.93
N THR A 54 -4.63 40.65 4.37
CA THR A 54 -4.48 41.94 5.01
C THR A 54 -5.90 42.44 5.19
N SER A 55 -6.28 42.67 6.43
CA SER A 55 -7.50 43.41 6.74
C SER A 55 -7.26 44.82 6.21
N SER A 56 -7.52 45.04 4.92
CA SER A 56 -7.64 46.38 4.38
C SER A 56 -8.96 46.91 4.87
N GLU A 57 -8.90 47.84 5.83
CA GLU A 57 -10.01 48.57 6.43
C GLU A 57 -10.70 49.55 5.44
N ASP A 58 -10.70 49.22 4.16
CA ASP A 58 -11.41 49.95 3.12
C ASP A 58 -12.70 49.17 2.82
N ALA A 59 -13.64 49.27 3.76
CA ALA A 59 -14.99 48.76 3.64
C ALA A 59 -15.76 49.52 2.56
N GLU A 60 -15.54 49.14 1.29
CA GLU A 60 -16.58 49.32 0.28
C GLU A 60 -17.67 48.30 0.57
N THR A 61 -18.89 48.78 0.74
CA THR A 61 -20.07 47.98 1.10
C THR A 61 -20.30 46.94 0.01
N ILE A 62 -19.85 45.70 0.23
CA ILE A 62 -20.28 44.57 -0.59
C ILE A 62 -21.74 44.33 -0.22
N ASP A 63 -22.64 44.76 -1.10
CA ASP A 63 -24.07 44.44 -1.02
C ASP A 63 -24.21 42.94 -0.72
N HIS A 64 -24.73 42.62 0.47
CA HIS A 64 -25.02 41.25 0.86
C HIS A 64 -26.13 40.72 -0.05
N ILE A 65 -25.76 40.07 -1.14
CA ILE A 65 -26.69 39.32 -1.97
C ILE A 65 -27.27 38.21 -1.08
N PRO A 66 -28.59 38.19 -0.82
CA PRO A 66 -29.18 37.17 0.01
C PRO A 66 -28.90 35.80 -0.62
N LEU A 67 -28.46 34.82 0.19
CA LEU A 67 -28.13 33.47 -0.30
C LEU A 67 -29.27 32.84 -1.11
N ALA A 68 -30.51 33.27 -0.84
CA ALA A 68 -31.73 32.88 -1.54
C ALA A 68 -31.83 33.37 -3.00
N SER A 69 -31.03 34.33 -3.45
CA SER A 69 -31.04 34.85 -4.83
C SER A 69 -29.92 34.29 -5.71
N ILE A 70 -29.11 33.36 -5.20
CA ILE A 70 -28.13 32.63 -6.01
C ILE A 70 -28.87 31.49 -6.73
N ALA A 71 -29.07 31.64 -8.04
CA ALA A 71 -29.53 30.54 -8.88
C ALA A 71 -28.37 29.53 -9.03
N VAL A 72 -28.60 28.27 -8.64
CA VAL A 72 -27.65 27.17 -8.81
C VAL A 72 -28.18 26.28 -9.93
N ASP A 73 -27.41 26.15 -11.00
CA ASP A 73 -27.69 25.16 -12.04
C ASP A 73 -27.42 23.74 -11.51
N GLU A 74 -28.35 22.83 -11.77
CA GLU A 74 -28.17 21.42 -11.44
C GLU A 74 -27.18 20.78 -12.41
N ILE A 75 -26.05 20.31 -11.88
CA ILE A 75 -25.08 19.52 -12.64
C ILE A 75 -25.33 18.04 -12.35
N VAL A 76 -25.92 17.33 -13.32
CA VAL A 76 -26.10 15.87 -13.24
C VAL A 76 -24.86 15.19 -13.82
N LEU A 77 -24.05 14.56 -12.96
CA LEU A 77 -22.94 13.73 -13.39
C LEU A 77 -23.40 12.29 -13.63
N PRO A 78 -23.03 11.67 -14.77
CA PRO A 78 -23.32 10.26 -14.99
C PRO A 78 -22.52 9.38 -14.02
N HIS A 79 -23.19 8.40 -13.41
CA HIS A 79 -22.54 7.41 -12.55
C HIS A 79 -22.13 6.19 -13.38
N PHE A 80 -20.83 5.97 -13.54
CA PHE A 80 -20.30 4.88 -14.37
C PHE A 80 -19.57 3.84 -13.52
N GLU A 81 -20.26 2.95 -12.81
CA GLU A 81 -19.60 1.83 -12.15
C GLU A 81 -19.47 0.63 -13.12
N PRO A 82 -18.29 -0.02 -13.22
CA PRO A 82 -18.12 -1.13 -14.13
C PRO A 82 -18.92 -2.33 -13.66
N ILE A 83 -19.60 -2.97 -14.60
CA ILE A 83 -20.21 -4.28 -14.37
C ILE A 83 -19.06 -5.30 -14.33
N MET A 84 -18.89 -5.94 -13.18
CA MET A 84 -17.84 -6.95 -13.00
C MET A 84 -18.06 -8.15 -13.94
N PRO A 85 -17.03 -8.62 -14.68
CA PRO A 85 -17.15 -9.73 -15.63
C PRO A 85 -17.67 -11.00 -14.97
N LEU A 86 -18.35 -11.86 -15.74
CA LEU A 86 -18.78 -13.17 -15.26
C LEU A 86 -17.56 -14.07 -15.00
N GLY A 87 -17.66 -14.93 -13.99
CA GLY A 87 -16.60 -15.85 -13.61
C GLY A 87 -16.98 -16.67 -12.37
N PRO A 88 -16.19 -17.70 -12.02
CA PRO A 88 -16.40 -18.49 -10.81
C PRO A 88 -16.39 -17.58 -9.59
N HIS A 89 -17.31 -17.81 -8.64
CA HIS A 89 -17.34 -17.12 -7.35
C HIS A 89 -17.50 -15.60 -7.38
N ARG A 90 -17.97 -15.03 -8.50
CA ARG A 90 -18.24 -13.59 -8.64
C ARG A 90 -19.10 -13.05 -7.49
N GLU A 91 -20.14 -13.76 -7.07
CA GLU A 91 -21.05 -13.34 -6.00
C GLU A 91 -20.32 -13.26 -4.65
N VAL A 92 -19.36 -14.16 -4.40
CA VAL A 92 -18.53 -14.13 -3.20
C VAL A 92 -17.65 -12.88 -3.21
N PHE A 93 -17.01 -12.55 -4.33
CA PHE A 93 -16.27 -11.29 -4.48
C PHE A 93 -17.18 -10.06 -4.29
N MET A 94 -18.32 -10.03 -4.97
CA MET A 94 -19.27 -8.90 -4.92
C MET A 94 -19.91 -8.73 -3.54
N THR A 95 -19.92 -9.75 -2.69
CA THR A 95 -20.42 -9.62 -1.31
C THR A 95 -19.33 -9.10 -0.37
N ASN A 96 -18.06 -9.43 -0.62
CA ASN A 96 -16.98 -9.22 0.35
C ASN A 96 -16.09 -8.00 0.03
N CYS A 97 -15.90 -7.65 -1.25
CA CYS A 97 -14.83 -6.74 -1.66
C CYS A 97 -15.30 -5.33 -2.04
N ILE A 98 -16.57 -5.14 -2.39
CA ILE A 98 -17.10 -3.82 -2.82
C ILE A 98 -17.67 -2.97 -1.68
N THR A 99 -17.53 -3.43 -0.44
CA THR A 99 -18.05 -2.74 0.76
C THR A 99 -17.27 -1.46 1.05
N CYS A 100 -15.97 -1.40 0.71
CA CYS A 100 -15.09 -0.30 1.08
C CYS A 100 -14.62 0.54 -0.10
N HIS A 101 -14.63 0.02 -1.32
CA HIS A 101 -14.21 0.73 -2.53
C HIS A 101 -14.95 0.21 -3.76
N SER A 102 -14.95 1.02 -4.83
CA SER A 102 -15.50 0.62 -6.12
C SER A 102 -14.77 -0.62 -6.68
N PRO A 103 -15.50 -1.53 -7.38
CA PRO A 103 -14.89 -2.64 -8.08
C PRO A 103 -13.97 -2.21 -9.24
N ARG A 104 -14.05 -0.96 -9.69
CA ARG A 104 -13.18 -0.42 -10.75
C ARG A 104 -11.71 -0.60 -10.44
N LEU A 105 -11.30 -0.52 -9.17
CA LEU A 105 -9.90 -0.74 -8.80
C LEU A 105 -9.37 -2.09 -9.28
N VAL A 106 -10.19 -3.14 -9.30
CA VAL A 106 -9.81 -4.46 -9.82
C VAL A 106 -9.71 -4.47 -11.34
N ILE A 107 -10.67 -3.83 -12.01
CA ILE A 107 -10.70 -3.75 -13.47
C ILE A 107 -9.53 -2.93 -14.02
N ASP A 108 -9.06 -1.93 -13.28
CA ASP A 108 -7.94 -1.09 -13.70
C ASP A 108 -6.57 -1.67 -13.29
N GLN A 109 -6.53 -2.79 -12.56
CA GLN A 109 -5.27 -3.45 -12.26
C GLN A 109 -4.66 -4.14 -13.49
N PRO A 110 -3.33 -4.19 -13.59
CA PRO A 110 -2.64 -5.12 -14.49
C PRO A 110 -3.09 -6.57 -14.26
N HIS A 111 -2.86 -7.40 -15.27
CA HIS A 111 -2.98 -8.84 -15.10
C HIS A 111 -1.89 -9.33 -14.15
N PHE A 112 -2.27 -10.07 -13.11
CA PHE A 112 -1.37 -10.58 -12.07
C PHE A 112 -1.34 -12.11 -12.02
N SER A 113 -0.26 -12.69 -11.50
CA SER A 113 -0.22 -14.12 -11.20
C SER A 113 -1.17 -14.43 -10.04
N GLN A 114 -1.48 -15.71 -9.83
CA GLN A 114 -2.28 -16.14 -8.69
C GLN A 114 -1.63 -15.72 -7.36
N GLU A 115 -0.33 -15.95 -7.17
CA GLU A 115 0.32 -15.60 -5.90
C GLU A 115 0.19 -14.10 -5.61
N LYS A 116 0.29 -13.26 -6.66
CA LYS A 116 0.15 -11.82 -6.48
C LYS A 116 -1.28 -11.43 -6.11
N TRP A 117 -2.29 -12.10 -6.65
CA TRP A 117 -3.68 -11.89 -6.22
C TRP A 117 -3.91 -12.36 -4.78
N GLU A 118 -3.29 -13.46 -4.35
CA GLU A 118 -3.33 -13.93 -2.96
C GLU A 118 -2.73 -12.89 -2.01
N GLU A 119 -1.57 -12.31 -2.34
CA GLU A 119 -0.98 -11.22 -1.57
C GLU A 119 -1.90 -10.00 -1.45
N ILE A 120 -2.56 -9.61 -2.55
CA ILE A 120 -3.46 -8.46 -2.57
C ILE A 120 -4.69 -8.74 -1.70
N VAL A 121 -5.32 -9.90 -1.85
CA VAL A 121 -6.47 -10.30 -1.02
C VAL A 121 -6.08 -10.37 0.46
N ASN A 122 -4.92 -10.96 0.77
CA ASN A 122 -4.40 -10.99 2.13
C ASN A 122 -4.16 -9.57 2.69
N LYS A 123 -3.63 -8.64 1.87
CA LYS A 123 -3.47 -7.23 2.27
C LYS A 123 -4.82 -6.59 2.59
N MET A 124 -5.87 -6.85 1.80
CA MET A 124 -7.21 -6.34 2.10
C MET A 124 -7.73 -6.83 3.45
N VAL A 125 -7.53 -8.11 3.75
CA VAL A 125 -8.01 -8.71 5.00
C VAL A 125 -7.18 -8.25 6.21
N VAL A 126 -5.86 -8.38 6.14
CA VAL A 126 -4.97 -8.22 7.29
C VAL A 126 -4.60 -6.75 7.54
N THR A 127 -4.31 -5.99 6.48
CA THR A 127 -3.86 -4.59 6.61
C THR A 127 -5.03 -3.62 6.61
N PHE A 128 -6.01 -3.84 5.74
CA PHE A 128 -7.15 -2.92 5.61
C PHE A 128 -8.40 -3.38 6.38
N GLY A 129 -8.35 -4.53 7.07
CA GLY A 129 -9.44 -4.98 7.93
C GLY A 129 -10.67 -5.50 7.17
N GLY A 130 -10.50 -5.95 5.93
CA GLY A 130 -11.57 -6.53 5.12
C GLY A 130 -12.21 -7.74 5.80
N HIS A 131 -13.54 -7.70 5.98
CA HIS A 131 -14.31 -8.75 6.63
C HIS A 131 -14.56 -9.93 5.69
N VAL A 132 -13.52 -10.71 5.41
CA VAL A 132 -13.59 -11.87 4.52
C VAL A 132 -13.25 -13.15 5.28
N TYR A 133 -14.18 -14.11 5.31
CA TYR A 133 -13.92 -15.42 5.92
C TYR A 133 -12.78 -16.16 5.23
N LYS A 134 -11.92 -16.84 6.00
CA LYS A 134 -10.77 -17.59 5.46
C LYS A 134 -11.16 -18.58 4.35
N LYS A 135 -12.33 -19.22 4.46
CA LYS A 135 -12.85 -20.16 3.44
C LYS A 135 -13.23 -19.52 2.11
N ASP A 136 -13.46 -18.20 2.08
CA ASP A 136 -13.94 -17.47 0.91
C ASP A 136 -12.80 -16.70 0.22
N GLN A 137 -11.68 -16.47 0.90
CA GLN A 137 -10.46 -15.90 0.31
C GLN A 137 -9.96 -16.66 -0.94
N PRO A 138 -9.80 -18.00 -0.94
CA PRO A 138 -9.34 -18.71 -2.14
C PRO A 138 -10.33 -18.60 -3.31
N LYS A 139 -11.64 -18.57 -3.03
CA LYS A 139 -12.68 -18.36 -4.06
C LYS A 139 -12.59 -16.98 -4.70
N ILE A 140 -12.29 -15.96 -3.89
CA ILE A 140 -12.08 -14.59 -4.38
C ILE A 140 -10.84 -14.53 -5.26
N VAL A 141 -9.75 -15.18 -4.85
CA VAL A 141 -8.51 -15.26 -5.66
C VAL A 141 -8.80 -15.94 -7.01
N GLU A 142 -9.50 -17.08 -7.00
CA GLU A 142 -9.88 -17.79 -8.23
C GLU A 142 -10.70 -16.89 -9.17
N TYR A 143 -11.67 -16.14 -8.63
CA TYR A 143 -12.41 -15.17 -9.42
C TYR A 143 -11.50 -14.11 -10.03
N LEU A 144 -10.62 -13.49 -9.24
CA LEU A 144 -9.72 -12.44 -9.68
C LEU A 144 -8.75 -12.94 -10.76
N VAL A 145 -8.22 -14.15 -10.62
CA VAL A 145 -7.40 -14.80 -11.65
C VAL A 145 -8.22 -15.07 -12.92
N SER A 146 -9.48 -15.48 -12.80
CA SER A 146 -10.32 -15.74 -13.98
C SER A 146 -10.56 -14.50 -14.85
N ILE A 147 -10.58 -13.31 -14.26
CA ILE A 147 -10.86 -12.04 -14.98
C ILE A 147 -9.61 -11.19 -15.22
N ARG A 148 -8.57 -11.34 -14.39
CA ARG A 148 -7.34 -10.53 -14.36
C ARG A 148 -6.08 -11.35 -14.05
N GLY A 149 -6.06 -12.62 -14.45
CA GLY A 149 -4.88 -13.48 -14.42
C GLY A 149 -3.91 -13.15 -15.55
N LYS A 150 -2.60 -13.33 -15.31
CA LYS A 150 -1.61 -13.38 -16.39
C LYS A 150 -1.80 -14.68 -17.19
N THR A 151 -1.73 -14.57 -18.50
CA THR A 151 -1.52 -15.73 -19.37
C THR A 151 -0.07 -16.19 -19.21
N GLU A 152 0.13 -17.47 -18.89
CA GLU A 152 1.47 -18.09 -18.86
C GLU A 152 2.12 -18.14 -20.25
#